data_AF-A0A831Y6P7-F1
#
_entry.id   AF-A0A831Y6P7-F1
#
_cell.length_a   1.000
_cell.length_b   1.000
_cell.length_c   1.000
_cell.angle_alpha   90.00
_cell.angle_beta   90.00
_cell.angle_gamma   90.00
#
_symmetry.space_group_name_H-M   'P 1'
#
loop_
_entity.id
_entity.type
_entity.pdbx_description
1 polymer ?
#
loop_
_entity_poly.entity_id
_entity_poly.type
_entity_poly.pdbx_seq_one_letter_code
_entity_poly.pdbx_strand_id
1 'polypeptide(L)'
;MARPIGSLLFFLSLAALASAPARADEPPLGSIRIEAPEGDFRAEEFRRNVMAGLRVMKDRSPHLARLLRAAQQAPAPITVHPMIDETGPHLAGDRYRPHARVAGRPSVARDGRVGFPAAIFLTPGMVNPHWIQYKRGLLPHELLHGVDIAHARMPRDRRLVERRAMFVENIWRDLHGWRLAEHYTDQTLDLFETQEYQRAKAHDAIARCMDVLLSVSSFACP
;
A
#
# COMPACT_ATOMS: atom_id res chain seq x y z
N MET A 1 -27.31 -54.96 40.24
CA MET A 1 -27.28 -55.18 38.78
C MET A 1 -27.26 -53.82 38.07
N ALA A 2 -26.27 -53.63 37.16
CA ALA A 2 -26.08 -52.66 36.05
C ALA A 2 -26.76 -51.25 36.13
N ARG A 3 -26.01 -50.12 36.24
CA ARG A 3 -25.31 -49.31 35.20
C ARG A 3 -26.24 -48.56 34.21
N PRO A 4 -25.85 -47.40 33.62
CA PRO A 4 -25.08 -46.26 34.14
C PRO A 4 -25.64 -44.87 33.70
N ILE A 5 -24.92 -43.84 34.14
CA ILE A 5 -25.06 -42.39 33.92
C ILE A 5 -25.12 -42.00 32.43
N GLY A 6 -26.13 -41.22 32.05
CA GLY A 6 -26.26 -40.63 30.71
C GLY A 6 -25.31 -39.45 30.51
N SER A 7 -24.30 -39.63 29.66
CA SER A 7 -23.44 -38.56 29.17
C SER A 7 -24.18 -37.69 28.16
N LEU A 8 -24.37 -36.41 28.49
CA LEU A 8 -24.72 -35.38 27.51
C LEU A 8 -23.48 -35.09 26.65
N LEU A 9 -23.50 -35.48 25.39
CA LEU A 9 -22.53 -35.06 24.39
C LEU A 9 -22.86 -33.63 23.94
N PHE A 10 -21.99 -32.69 24.32
CA PHE A 10 -21.92 -31.34 23.75
C PHE A 10 -21.34 -31.46 22.33
N PHE A 11 -22.15 -31.24 21.30
CA PHE A 11 -21.64 -31.02 19.94
C PHE A 11 -21.10 -29.58 19.86
N LEU A 12 -19.78 -29.44 19.98
CA LEU A 12 -19.03 -28.28 19.52
C LEU A 12 -19.16 -28.19 18.00
N SER A 13 -20.03 -27.31 17.52
CA SER A 13 -20.04 -26.93 16.11
C SER A 13 -18.83 -26.02 15.86
N LEU A 14 -17.74 -26.60 15.36
CA LEU A 14 -16.68 -25.84 14.70
C LEU A 14 -17.27 -25.27 13.41
N ALA A 15 -17.79 -24.04 13.48
CA ALA A 15 -17.98 -23.24 12.29
C ALA A 15 -16.60 -22.87 11.74
N ALA A 16 -16.10 -23.69 10.82
CA ALA A 16 -15.01 -23.30 9.93
C ALA A 16 -15.49 -22.07 9.15
N LEU A 17 -14.93 -20.90 9.42
CA LEU A 17 -15.02 -19.76 8.52
C LEU A 17 -14.38 -20.18 7.20
N ALA A 18 -15.21 -20.63 6.25
CA ALA A 18 -14.80 -20.82 4.88
C ALA A 18 -14.49 -19.42 4.31
N SER A 19 -13.22 -19.07 4.23
CA SER A 19 -12.76 -17.95 3.42
C SER A 19 -13.25 -18.20 1.98
N ALA A 20 -14.06 -17.29 1.47
CA ALA A 20 -14.53 -17.34 0.09
C ALA A 20 -13.33 -17.52 -0.85
N PRO A 21 -13.42 -18.38 -1.89
CA PRO A 21 -12.32 -18.57 -2.83
C PRO A 21 -12.01 -17.23 -3.50
N ALA A 22 -10.74 -16.85 -3.49
CA ALA A 22 -10.26 -15.71 -4.28
C ALA A 22 -10.73 -15.88 -5.73
N ARG A 23 -11.39 -14.85 -6.29
CA ARG A 23 -11.77 -14.88 -7.71
C ARG A 23 -10.50 -15.07 -8.54
N ALA A 24 -10.52 -15.96 -9.51
CA ALA A 24 -9.34 -16.44 -10.26
C ALA A 24 -8.45 -15.35 -10.89
N ASP A 25 -8.95 -14.11 -11.01
CA ASP A 25 -8.25 -12.96 -11.59
C ASP A 25 -7.72 -11.95 -10.56
N GLU A 26 -7.93 -12.16 -9.26
CA GLU A 26 -7.46 -11.22 -8.24
C GLU A 26 -5.93 -11.35 -8.04
N PRO A 27 -5.17 -10.22 -8.00
CA PRO A 27 -3.76 -10.30 -7.69
C PRO A 27 -3.57 -10.92 -6.30
N PRO A 28 -2.58 -11.83 -6.12
CA PRO A 28 -2.32 -12.41 -4.82
C PRO A 28 -1.96 -11.29 -3.84
N LEU A 29 -2.62 -11.22 -2.69
CA LEU A 29 -2.39 -10.09 -1.77
C LEU A 29 -1.09 -10.25 -0.95
N GLY A 30 -0.63 -11.48 -0.70
CA GLY A 30 0.61 -11.70 0.06
C GLY A 30 0.53 -11.06 1.45
N SER A 31 1.40 -10.11 1.76
CA SER A 31 1.38 -9.31 3.00
C SER A 31 0.41 -8.12 2.97
N ILE A 32 -0.23 -7.83 1.84
CA ILE A 32 -1.21 -6.73 1.72
C ILE A 32 -2.54 -7.17 2.33
N ARG A 33 -3.17 -6.28 3.10
CA ARG A 33 -4.54 -6.41 3.60
C ARG A 33 -5.32 -5.18 3.15
N ILE A 34 -6.60 -5.33 2.84
CA ILE A 34 -7.47 -4.20 2.49
C ILE A 34 -8.62 -4.25 3.47
N GLU A 35 -8.80 -3.20 4.25
CA GLU A 35 -9.89 -3.11 5.19
C GLU A 35 -11.20 -2.84 4.45
N ALA A 36 -12.17 -3.73 4.68
CA ALA A 36 -13.55 -3.58 4.23
C ALA A 36 -14.46 -4.22 5.28
N PRO A 37 -15.00 -3.44 6.25
CA PRO A 37 -15.94 -3.97 7.22
C PRO A 37 -17.15 -4.59 6.51
N GLU A 38 -17.57 -5.78 6.95
CA GLU A 38 -18.70 -6.49 6.35
C GLU A 38 -19.98 -5.66 6.45
N GLY A 39 -20.76 -5.63 5.36
CA GLY A 39 -22.01 -4.88 5.29
C GLY A 39 -21.86 -3.38 4.96
N ASP A 40 -20.64 -2.83 4.92
CA ASP A 40 -20.41 -1.46 4.45
C ASP A 40 -20.17 -1.43 2.94
N PHE A 41 -21.18 -0.98 2.19
CA PHE A 41 -21.10 -0.83 0.73
C PHE A 41 -19.94 0.07 0.27
N ARG A 42 -19.65 1.15 1.00
CA ARG A 42 -18.57 2.10 0.65
C ARG A 42 -17.21 1.45 0.83
N ALA A 43 -17.05 0.65 1.88
CA ALA A 43 -15.82 -0.08 2.13
C ALA A 43 -15.59 -1.21 1.11
N GLU A 44 -16.66 -1.89 0.68
CA GLU A 44 -16.58 -2.91 -0.36
C GLU A 44 -16.30 -2.29 -1.75
N GLU A 45 -16.86 -1.11 -2.06
CA GLU A 45 -16.48 -0.35 -3.26
C GLU A 45 -15.01 0.08 -3.22
N PHE A 46 -14.55 0.60 -2.08
CA PHE A 46 -13.14 0.93 -1.88
C PHE A 46 -12.24 -0.28 -2.11
N ARG A 47 -12.58 -1.45 -1.56
CA ARG A 47 -11.84 -2.70 -1.77
C ARG A 47 -11.74 -3.05 -3.25
N ARG A 48 -12.85 -3.04 -3.98
CA ARG A 48 -12.86 -3.30 -5.43
C ARG A 48 -11.95 -2.34 -6.19
N ASN A 49 -11.98 -1.06 -5.83
CA ASN A 49 -11.19 -0.01 -6.46
C ASN A 49 -9.69 -0.15 -6.16
N VAL A 50 -9.31 -0.48 -4.91
CA VAL A 50 -7.92 -0.83 -4.56
C VAL A 50 -7.47 -2.04 -5.38
N MET A 51 -8.26 -3.12 -5.43
CA MET A 51 -7.94 -4.33 -6.18
C MET A 51 -7.76 -4.05 -7.68
N ALA A 52 -8.60 -3.20 -8.27
CA ALA A 52 -8.44 -2.75 -9.65
C ALA A 52 -7.13 -1.96 -9.85
N GLY A 53 -6.77 -1.08 -8.91
CA GLY A 53 -5.49 -0.38 -8.91
C GLY A 53 -4.29 -1.32 -8.84
N LEU A 54 -4.31 -2.30 -7.94
CA LEU A 54 -3.25 -3.32 -7.84
C LEU A 54 -3.14 -4.17 -9.12
N ARG A 55 -4.26 -4.47 -9.77
CA ARG A 55 -4.26 -5.15 -11.08
C ARG A 55 -3.61 -4.29 -12.16
N VAL A 56 -3.91 -2.99 -12.21
CA VAL A 56 -3.24 -2.05 -13.13
C VAL A 56 -1.72 -2.02 -12.88
N MET A 57 -1.28 -1.98 -11.61
CA MET A 57 0.13 -2.05 -11.27
C MET A 57 0.79 -3.33 -11.79
N LYS A 58 0.12 -4.48 -11.64
CA LYS A 58 0.61 -5.79 -12.09
C LYS A 58 0.73 -5.87 -13.61
N ASP A 59 -0.31 -5.45 -14.32
CA ASP A 59 -0.50 -5.82 -15.74
C ASP A 59 0.00 -4.75 -16.72
N ARG A 60 0.12 -3.49 -16.29
CA ARG A 60 0.38 -2.37 -17.22
C ARG A 60 1.72 -1.67 -17.05
N SER A 61 2.48 -1.98 -15.99
CA SER A 61 3.83 -1.41 -15.79
C SER A 61 4.75 -2.42 -15.12
N PRO A 62 5.85 -2.86 -15.76
CA PRO A 62 6.79 -3.78 -15.13
C PRO A 62 7.42 -3.18 -13.85
N HIS A 63 7.53 -1.85 -13.77
CA HIS A 63 8.07 -1.14 -12.61
C HIS A 63 7.07 -1.15 -11.43
N LEU A 64 5.80 -0.85 -11.68
CA LEU A 64 4.78 -0.91 -10.63
C LEU A 64 4.51 -2.36 -10.20
N ALA A 65 4.64 -3.33 -11.10
CA ALA A 65 4.56 -4.74 -10.76
C ALA A 65 5.70 -5.15 -9.81
N ARG A 66 6.89 -4.55 -9.93
CA ARG A 66 7.99 -4.77 -8.97
C ARG A 66 7.67 -4.20 -7.59
N LEU A 67 7.11 -2.99 -7.51
CA LEU A 67 6.64 -2.42 -6.24
C LEU A 67 5.56 -3.30 -5.60
N LEU A 68 4.58 -3.76 -6.38
CA LEU A 68 3.54 -4.67 -5.90
C LEU A 68 4.13 -5.97 -5.35
N ARG A 69 5.11 -6.57 -6.04
CA ARG A 69 5.79 -7.78 -5.53
C ARG A 69 6.52 -7.53 -4.22
N ALA A 70 7.21 -6.39 -4.09
CA ALA A 70 7.86 -6.01 -2.83
C ALA A 70 6.84 -5.90 -1.68
N ALA A 71 5.68 -5.27 -1.93
CA ALA A 71 4.59 -5.18 -0.96
C ALA A 71 4.01 -6.56 -0.59
N GLN A 72 3.80 -7.43 -1.59
CA GLN A 72 3.29 -8.79 -1.38
C GLN A 72 4.26 -9.66 -0.56
N GLN A 73 5.57 -9.42 -0.68
CA GLN A 73 6.64 -10.19 -0.02
C GLN A 73 7.19 -9.51 1.24
N ALA A 74 6.53 -8.44 1.70
CA ALA A 74 6.99 -7.68 2.85
C ALA A 74 7.01 -8.53 4.14
N PRO A 75 8.02 -8.38 5.01
CA PRO A 75 8.16 -9.20 6.22
C PRO A 75 7.13 -8.85 7.31
N ALA A 76 6.44 -7.72 7.17
CA ALA A 76 5.33 -7.31 8.02
C ALA A 76 4.10 -6.94 7.14
N PRO A 77 2.87 -7.02 7.68
CA PRO A 77 1.66 -6.72 6.91
C PRO A 77 1.57 -5.24 6.53
N ILE A 78 0.96 -4.98 5.38
CA ILE A 78 0.62 -3.63 4.89
C ILE A 78 -0.90 -3.58 4.74
N THR A 79 -1.59 -2.84 5.59
CA THR A 79 -3.05 -2.71 5.56
C THR A 79 -3.45 -1.41 4.88
N VAL A 80 -4.34 -1.48 3.89
CA VAL A 80 -4.92 -0.32 3.20
C VAL A 80 -6.30 -0.06 3.77
N HIS A 81 -6.47 1.13 4.35
CA HIS A 81 -7.65 1.60 5.04
C HIS A 81 -8.34 2.71 4.23
N PRO A 82 -9.68 2.69 4.15
CA PRO A 82 -10.40 3.79 3.54
C PRO A 82 -10.50 4.98 4.50
N MET A 83 -10.17 6.18 4.01
CA MET A 83 -10.42 7.43 4.73
C MET A 83 -11.88 7.85 4.56
N ILE A 84 -12.77 7.16 5.27
CA ILE A 84 -14.22 7.40 5.22
C ILE A 84 -14.62 8.43 6.27
N ASP A 85 -14.00 8.41 7.46
CA ASP A 85 -14.37 9.28 8.59
C ASP A 85 -13.34 9.36 9.73
N GLU A 86 -12.03 9.47 9.47
CA GLU A 86 -11.05 9.41 10.57
C GLU A 86 -11.15 10.61 11.55
N THR A 87 -11.43 10.31 12.81
CA THR A 87 -11.25 11.13 14.03
C THR A 87 -9.84 10.95 14.63
N GLY A 88 -8.91 10.34 13.89
CA GLY A 88 -7.54 10.05 14.35
C GLY A 88 -6.61 11.26 14.34
N PRO A 89 -5.42 11.18 14.99
CA PRO A 89 -4.48 12.28 15.10
C PRO A 89 -4.05 12.77 13.72
N HIS A 90 -4.59 13.93 13.35
CA HIS A 90 -4.44 14.55 12.04
C HIS A 90 -2.97 14.92 11.80
N LEU A 91 -2.41 14.52 10.66
CA LEU A 91 -1.18 15.13 10.16
C LEU A 91 -1.55 16.55 9.68
N ALA A 92 -1.36 17.53 10.58
CA ALA A 92 -1.34 18.97 10.28
C ALA A 92 -2.64 19.61 9.72
N GLY A 93 -3.82 19.04 10.02
CA GLY A 93 -5.11 19.73 9.83
C GLY A 93 -5.82 19.49 8.50
N ASP A 94 -5.31 18.58 7.66
CA ASP A 94 -6.08 18.02 6.53
C ASP A 94 -6.57 16.61 6.88
N ARG A 95 -7.88 16.50 7.18
CA ARG A 95 -8.54 15.24 7.55
C ARG A 95 -8.54 14.20 6.43
N TYR A 96 -8.32 14.61 5.17
CA TYR A 96 -8.39 13.74 4.00
C TYR A 96 -7.03 13.55 3.32
N ARG A 97 -5.94 13.88 4.01
CA ARG A 97 -4.59 13.70 3.52
C ARG A 97 -4.19 12.21 3.52
N PRO A 98 -3.82 11.64 2.35
CA PRO A 98 -3.31 10.28 2.30
C PRO A 98 -1.99 10.20 3.04
N HIS A 99 -1.77 9.08 3.72
CA HIS A 99 -0.54 8.85 4.46
C HIS A 99 -0.37 7.36 4.80
N ALA A 100 0.88 6.97 5.05
CA ALA A 100 1.22 5.70 5.66
C ALA A 100 1.86 5.91 7.04
N ARG A 101 1.58 5.01 7.98
CA ARG A 101 2.15 5.02 9.34
C ARG A 101 2.44 3.63 9.87
N VAL A 102 3.30 3.56 10.87
CA VAL A 102 3.50 2.34 11.67
C VAL A 102 2.21 2.04 12.44
N ALA A 103 1.71 0.82 12.32
CA ALA A 103 0.44 0.35 12.89
C ALA A 103 0.60 -0.63 14.06
N GLY A 104 1.84 -0.90 14.49
CA GLY A 104 2.10 -1.88 15.55
C GLY A 104 3.56 -1.99 15.94
N ARG A 105 3.84 -2.97 16.79
CA ARG A 105 5.21 -3.32 17.21
C ARG A 105 5.96 -4.02 16.07
N PRO A 106 7.30 -3.93 16.03
CA PRO A 106 8.09 -4.67 15.05
C PRO A 106 7.82 -6.17 15.16
N SER A 107 7.78 -6.85 14.02
CA SER A 107 7.63 -8.30 13.91
C SER A 107 8.82 -8.90 13.17
N VAL A 108 9.26 -10.08 13.60
CA VAL A 108 10.28 -10.87 12.91
C VAL A 108 9.58 -11.84 11.97
N ALA A 109 9.84 -11.73 10.66
CA ALA A 109 9.35 -12.67 9.67
C ALA A 109 10.03 -14.03 9.82
N ARG A 110 9.46 -15.07 9.18
CA ARG A 110 10.00 -16.44 9.22
C ARG A 110 11.43 -16.56 8.70
N ASP A 111 11.86 -15.64 7.84
CA ASP A 111 13.21 -15.57 7.29
C ASP A 111 14.18 -14.73 8.15
N GLY A 112 13.75 -14.32 9.34
CA GLY A 112 14.57 -13.54 10.28
C GLY A 112 14.58 -12.03 10.03
N ARG A 113 13.94 -11.53 8.97
CA ARG A 113 13.87 -10.08 8.71
C ARG A 113 12.92 -9.38 9.68
N VAL A 114 13.34 -8.23 10.21
CA VAL A 114 12.50 -7.37 11.04
C VAL A 114 11.74 -6.39 10.17
N GLY A 115 10.44 -6.25 10.41
CA GLY A 115 9.56 -5.30 9.74
C GLY A 115 8.57 -4.67 10.71
N PHE A 116 7.93 -3.57 10.30
CA PHE A 116 6.86 -2.94 11.08
C PHE A 116 5.53 -3.07 10.32
N PRO A 117 4.43 -3.48 10.98
CA PRO A 117 3.12 -3.39 10.36
C PRO A 117 2.86 -1.96 9.86
N ALA A 118 2.47 -1.82 8.60
CA ALA A 118 2.17 -0.54 7.98
C ALA A 118 0.66 -0.39 7.80
N ALA A 119 0.13 0.80 8.04
CA ALA A 119 -1.23 1.18 7.69
C ALA A 119 -1.17 2.34 6.70
N ILE A 120 -1.82 2.17 5.54
CA ILE A 120 -1.98 3.15 4.47
C ILE A 120 -3.41 3.66 4.50
N PHE A 121 -3.60 4.97 4.44
CA PHE A 121 -4.91 5.61 4.46
C PHE A 121 -5.12 6.34 3.14
N LEU A 122 -6.17 5.97 2.40
CA LEU A 122 -6.52 6.56 1.10
C LEU A 122 -7.98 6.96 1.05
N THR A 123 -8.30 8.09 0.43
CA THR A 123 -9.69 8.46 0.14
C THR A 123 -10.26 7.60 -1.00
N PRO A 124 -11.58 7.38 -1.07
CA PRO A 124 -12.20 6.64 -2.18
C PRO A 124 -11.86 7.19 -3.57
N GLY A 125 -11.75 8.51 -3.72
CA GLY A 125 -11.40 9.14 -5.00
C GLY A 125 -9.98 8.80 -5.49
N MET A 126 -9.05 8.47 -4.59
CA MET A 126 -7.66 8.14 -4.94
C MET A 126 -7.51 6.73 -5.53
N VAL A 127 -8.52 5.87 -5.35
CA VAL A 127 -8.52 4.50 -5.84
C VAL A 127 -9.61 4.27 -6.89
N ASN A 128 -10.60 5.16 -7.02
CA ASN A 128 -11.67 5.05 -7.99
C ASN A 128 -11.24 5.50 -9.40
N PRO A 129 -11.21 4.60 -10.41
CA PRO A 129 -10.70 4.90 -11.76
C PRO A 129 -11.52 5.95 -12.52
N HIS A 130 -12.74 6.26 -12.08
CA HIS A 130 -13.59 7.29 -12.69
C HIS A 130 -13.28 8.71 -12.19
N TRP A 131 -12.43 8.84 -11.17
CA TRP A 131 -12.13 10.11 -10.51
C TRP A 131 -10.76 10.64 -10.94
N ILE A 132 -10.63 11.96 -11.03
CA ILE A 132 -9.37 12.59 -11.48
C ILE A 132 -8.21 12.32 -10.50
N GLN A 133 -8.53 12.16 -9.22
CA GLN A 133 -7.60 11.89 -8.14
C GLN A 133 -6.87 10.55 -8.32
N TYR A 134 -7.51 9.55 -8.93
CA TYR A 134 -6.88 8.27 -9.26
C TYR A 134 -5.66 8.44 -10.16
N LYS A 135 -5.72 9.34 -11.15
CA LYS A 135 -4.59 9.61 -12.06
C LYS A 135 -3.41 10.29 -11.36
N ARG A 136 -3.60 10.85 -10.15
CA ARG A 136 -2.51 11.46 -9.39
C ARG A 136 -1.48 10.43 -8.93
N GLY A 137 -1.86 9.16 -8.74
CA GLY A 137 -0.91 8.09 -8.38
C GLY A 137 -0.66 7.93 -6.89
N LEU A 138 -1.63 8.31 -6.04
CA LEU A 138 -1.48 8.22 -4.59
C LEU A 138 -1.48 6.78 -4.05
N LEU A 139 -2.13 5.83 -4.75
CA LEU A 139 -2.04 4.41 -4.38
C LEU A 139 -0.59 3.89 -4.42
N PRO A 140 0.16 3.96 -5.54
CA PRO A 140 1.56 3.53 -5.54
C PRO A 140 2.48 4.41 -4.67
N HIS A 141 2.17 5.70 -4.51
CA HIS A 141 2.89 6.59 -3.59
C HIS A 141 2.86 6.06 -2.15
N GLU A 142 1.67 5.87 -1.59
CA GLU A 142 1.52 5.39 -0.22
C GLU A 142 1.94 3.92 -0.07
N LEU A 143 1.78 3.12 -1.13
CA LEU A 143 2.26 1.75 -1.12
C LEU A 143 3.78 1.68 -0.97
N LEU A 144 4.53 2.62 -1.54
CA LEU A 144 5.97 2.69 -1.30
C LEU A 144 6.29 3.02 0.16
N HIS A 145 5.60 3.99 0.75
CA HIS A 145 5.78 4.29 2.17
C HIS A 145 5.48 3.06 3.04
N GLY A 146 4.39 2.35 2.73
CA GLY A 146 4.03 1.10 3.40
C GLY A 146 5.11 0.01 3.24
N VAL A 147 5.69 -0.14 2.06
CA VAL A 147 6.82 -1.05 1.80
C VAL A 147 8.05 -0.64 2.62
N ASP A 148 8.39 0.65 2.67
CA ASP A 148 9.56 1.13 3.41
C ASP A 148 9.38 0.93 4.93
N ILE A 149 8.17 1.12 5.46
CA ILE A 149 7.81 0.78 6.84
C ILE A 149 7.90 -0.74 7.09
N ALA A 150 7.27 -1.52 6.22
CA ALA A 150 7.19 -2.98 6.37
C ALA A 150 8.54 -3.66 6.27
N HIS A 151 9.52 -3.05 5.60
CA HIS A 151 10.91 -3.52 5.54
C HIS A 151 11.85 -2.81 6.53
N ALA A 152 11.33 -2.03 7.47
CA ALA A 152 12.13 -1.27 8.45
C ALA A 152 13.23 -0.40 7.82
N ARG A 153 12.97 0.15 6.63
CA ARG A 153 13.94 0.91 5.82
C ARG A 153 13.48 2.33 5.48
N MET A 154 12.45 2.82 6.17
CA MET A 154 11.97 4.19 6.06
C MET A 154 13.12 5.18 6.34
N PRO A 155 13.46 6.07 5.39
CA PRO A 155 14.47 7.10 5.60
C PRO A 155 14.13 8.04 6.76
N ARG A 156 15.16 8.54 7.45
CA ARG A 156 14.97 9.59 8.49
C ARG A 156 14.71 10.96 7.89
N ASP A 157 15.31 11.26 6.74
CA ASP A 157 15.07 12.50 6.00
C ASP A 157 13.74 12.41 5.28
N ARG A 158 12.78 13.22 5.73
CA ARG A 158 11.45 13.25 5.15
C ARG A 158 11.43 13.73 3.69
N ARG A 159 12.34 14.63 3.28
CA ARG A 159 12.43 15.02 1.86
C ARG A 159 12.80 13.81 1.00
N LEU A 160 13.70 12.96 1.50
CA LEU A 160 14.08 11.72 0.83
C LEU A 160 12.93 10.70 0.78
N VAL A 161 12.15 10.56 1.87
CA VAL A 161 10.93 9.74 1.90
C VAL A 161 9.99 10.13 0.76
N GLU A 162 9.67 11.42 0.66
CA GLU A 162 8.73 11.92 -0.35
C GLU A 162 9.31 11.86 -1.77
N ARG A 163 10.60 12.18 -1.99
CA ARG A 163 11.23 12.02 -3.33
C ARG A 163 11.12 10.61 -3.86
N ARG A 164 11.30 9.60 -3.00
CA ARG A 164 11.15 8.18 -3.37
C ARG A 164 9.72 7.89 -3.80
N ALA A 165 8.72 8.33 -3.04
CA ALA A 165 7.32 8.08 -3.35
C ALA A 165 6.84 8.84 -4.60
N MET A 166 7.33 10.06 -4.80
CA MET A 166 7.07 10.85 -6.00
C MET A 166 7.62 10.20 -7.28
N PHE A 167 8.71 9.44 -7.18
CA PHE A 167 9.21 8.67 -8.32
C PHE A 167 8.20 7.61 -8.80
N VAL A 168 7.65 6.81 -7.89
CA VAL A 168 6.64 5.77 -8.24
C VAL A 168 5.29 6.38 -8.58
N GLU A 169 4.94 7.51 -7.97
CA GLU A 169 3.78 8.32 -8.35
C GLU A 169 3.89 8.74 -9.82
N ASN A 170 5.05 9.26 -10.24
CA ASN A 170 5.26 9.68 -11.62
C ASN A 170 5.23 8.53 -12.64
N ILE A 171 5.65 7.31 -12.27
CA ILE A 171 5.45 6.11 -13.12
C ILE A 171 3.95 5.89 -13.39
N TRP A 172 3.12 6.05 -12.36
CA TRP A 172 1.66 5.93 -12.51
C TRP A 172 1.06 7.05 -13.35
N ARG A 173 1.47 8.30 -13.10
CA ARG A 173 0.99 9.46 -13.86
C ARG A 173 1.30 9.30 -15.35
N ASP A 174 2.52 8.87 -15.68
CA ASP A 174 2.94 8.60 -17.05
C ASP A 174 2.10 7.49 -17.71
N LEU A 175 1.87 6.37 -17.01
CA LEU A 175 1.02 5.27 -17.48
C LEU A 175 -0.40 5.73 -17.86
N HIS A 176 -0.91 6.76 -17.18
CA HIS A 176 -2.23 7.33 -17.40
C HIS A 176 -2.25 8.58 -18.29
N GLY A 177 -1.11 8.96 -18.89
CA GLY A 177 -0.99 10.17 -19.70
C GLY A 177 -1.30 11.45 -18.92
N TRP A 178 -1.04 11.45 -17.62
CA TRP A 178 -1.30 12.56 -16.71
C TRP A 178 -0.05 13.44 -16.57
N ARG A 179 -0.25 14.74 -16.27
CA ARG A 179 0.87 15.68 -16.07
C ARG A 179 1.78 15.15 -14.97
N LEU A 180 3.08 14.99 -15.26
CA LEU A 180 4.07 14.57 -14.26
C LEU A 180 4.21 15.62 -13.16
N ALA A 181 4.46 15.17 -11.93
CA ALA A 181 4.81 16.05 -10.84
C ALA A 181 6.30 16.38 -10.92
N GLU A 182 6.61 17.67 -10.82
CA GLU A 182 7.99 18.18 -10.89
C GLU A 182 8.45 18.74 -9.54
N HIS A 183 7.50 18.96 -8.63
CA HIS A 183 7.73 19.49 -7.30
C HIS A 183 6.81 18.80 -6.29
N TYR A 184 7.26 18.73 -5.05
CA TYR A 184 6.47 18.31 -3.91
C TYR A 184 6.51 19.41 -2.84
N THR A 185 5.37 19.60 -2.19
CA THR A 185 5.25 20.43 -1.00
C THR A 185 4.12 19.87 -0.15
N ASP A 186 4.26 20.05 1.16
CA ASP A 186 3.16 19.86 2.08
C ASP A 186 3.27 20.89 3.22
N GLN A 187 2.35 20.84 4.19
CA GLN A 187 2.32 21.78 5.32
C GLN A 187 3.58 21.79 6.22
N THR A 188 4.48 20.85 6.03
CA THR A 188 5.65 20.58 6.88
C THR A 188 6.95 20.45 6.09
N LEU A 189 6.89 20.54 4.76
CA LEU A 189 8.04 20.55 3.87
C LEU A 189 7.89 21.67 2.86
N ASP A 190 8.87 22.56 2.86
CA ASP A 190 9.03 23.56 1.79
C ASP A 190 9.04 22.88 0.43
N LEU A 191 8.62 23.61 -0.59
CA LEU A 191 8.64 23.16 -1.97
C LEU A 191 10.04 22.66 -2.37
N PHE A 192 10.12 21.45 -2.94
CA PHE A 192 11.35 20.91 -3.53
C PHE A 192 11.07 20.12 -4.81
N GLU A 193 12.10 19.96 -5.64
CA GLU A 193 12.01 19.28 -6.94
C GLU A 193 11.92 17.75 -6.82
N THR A 194 11.17 17.12 -7.74
CA THR A 194 10.92 15.67 -7.78
C THR A 194 11.05 15.09 -9.20
N GLN A 195 12.00 15.61 -9.96
CA GLN A 195 12.18 15.29 -11.38
C GLN A 195 13.00 14.01 -11.64
N GLU A 196 13.26 13.19 -10.62
CA GLU A 196 14.07 11.97 -10.75
C GLU A 196 13.47 10.99 -11.77
N TYR A 197 12.15 10.89 -11.83
CA TYR A 197 11.47 10.02 -12.81
C TYR A 197 11.72 10.49 -14.24
N GLN A 198 11.61 11.80 -14.48
CA GLN A 198 11.80 12.41 -15.79
C GLN A 198 13.23 12.19 -16.28
N ARG A 199 14.22 12.45 -15.43
CA ARG A 199 15.64 12.18 -15.74
C ARG A 199 15.88 10.69 -15.98
N ALA A 200 15.35 9.82 -15.12
CA ALA A 200 15.48 8.38 -15.32
C ALA A 200 14.85 7.91 -16.63
N LYS A 201 13.69 8.45 -17.01
CA LYS A 201 13.01 8.12 -18.28
C LYS A 201 13.84 8.57 -19.48
N ALA A 202 14.41 9.77 -19.44
CA ALA A 202 15.27 10.29 -20.51
C ALA A 202 16.55 9.46 -20.72
N HIS A 203 17.02 8.77 -19.68
CA HIS A 203 18.24 7.96 -19.69
C HIS A 203 18.00 6.43 -19.67
N ASP A 204 16.77 5.97 -19.94
CA ASP A 204 16.38 4.54 -19.86
C ASP A 204 16.83 3.85 -18.55
N ALA A 205 16.67 4.57 -17.44
CA ALA A 205 17.21 4.21 -16.13
C ALA A 205 16.15 3.81 -15.11
N ILE A 206 14.86 3.79 -15.47
CA ILE A 206 13.75 3.57 -14.53
C ILE A 206 13.90 2.23 -13.81
N ALA A 207 14.24 1.16 -14.54
CA ALA A 207 14.45 -0.17 -13.94
C ALA A 207 15.53 -0.14 -12.84
N ARG A 208 16.69 0.46 -13.13
CA ARG A 208 17.79 0.61 -12.19
C ARG A 208 17.39 1.44 -10.97
N CYS A 209 16.67 2.55 -11.17
CA CYS A 209 16.19 3.36 -10.05
C CYS A 209 15.18 2.61 -9.17
N MET A 210 14.33 1.77 -9.77
CA MET A 210 13.46 0.87 -9.01
C MET A 210 14.25 -0.16 -8.20
N ASP A 211 15.38 -0.67 -8.70
CA ASP A 211 16.25 -1.58 -7.92
C ASP A 211 16.81 -0.88 -6.68
N VAL A 212 17.31 0.35 -6.83
CA VAL A 212 17.80 1.17 -5.71
C VAL A 212 16.68 1.44 -4.71
N LEU A 213 15.55 1.95 -5.20
CA LEU A 213 14.39 2.32 -4.40
C LEU A 213 13.84 1.12 -3.62
N LEU A 214 13.84 -0.09 -4.17
CA LEU A 214 13.33 -1.29 -3.50
C LEU A 214 14.37 -2.06 -2.66
N SER A 215 15.66 -1.69 -2.70
CA SER A 215 16.71 -2.42 -1.97
C SER A 215 17.30 -1.66 -0.79
N VAL A 216 17.36 -0.33 -0.86
CA VAL A 216 18.01 0.52 0.17
C VAL A 216 17.14 1.72 0.53
N SER A 217 17.48 2.39 1.63
CA SER A 217 16.81 3.61 2.10
C SER A 217 17.31 4.88 1.40
N SER A 218 18.45 4.85 0.70
CA SER A 218 18.90 5.97 -0.11
C SER A 218 18.14 6.06 -1.44
N PHE A 219 18.27 7.20 -2.14
CA PHE A 219 17.70 7.35 -3.47
C PHE A 219 18.67 8.10 -4.38
N ALA A 220 19.56 7.33 -4.99
CA ALA A 220 20.49 7.81 -6.01
C ALA A 220 19.97 7.36 -7.38
N CYS A 221 19.11 8.19 -7.98
CA CYS A 221 18.64 8.05 -9.34
C CYS A 221 19.17 9.25 -10.15
N PRO A 222 19.83 9.02 -11.31
CA PRO A 222 20.38 10.11 -12.12
C PRO A 222 19.29 11.07 -12.60
#